data_AF-A0A6I4UXC5-F1
#
_entry.id   AF-A0A6I4UXC5-F1
#
_cell.length_a   1.000
_cell.length_b   1.000
_cell.length_c   1.000
_cell.angle_alpha   90.00
_cell.angle_beta   90.00
_cell.angle_gamma   90.00
#
_symmetry.space_group_name_H-M   'P 1'
#
loop_
_entity.id
_entity.type
_entity.pdbx_description
1 polymer ?
#
loop_
_entity_poly.entity_id
_entity_poly.type
_entity_poly.pdbx_seq_one_letter_code
_entity_poly.pdbx_strand_id
1 'polypeptide(L)' 'MGSVLLFAAAGLLGFLLGAYLAAAGDKQVGVALMAAGLVFQLLSLRQLKMLKKGDGNAR' A
#
# COMPACT_ATOMS: atom_id res chain seq x y z
N MET A 1 16.24 2.94 -2.16
CA MET A 1 15.34 2.94 -0.98
C MET A 1 14.18 3.93 -1.08
N GLY A 2 14.30 5.10 -1.73
CA GLY A 2 13.21 6.09 -1.80
C GLY A 2 11.95 5.67 -2.57
N SER A 3 12.06 4.78 -3.56
CA SER A 3 10.92 4.32 -4.38
C SER A 3 9.90 3.50 -3.61
N VAL A 4 10.33 2.68 -2.64
CA VAL A 4 9.42 1.85 -1.83
C VAL A 4 8.64 2.67 -0.81
N LEU A 5 9.26 3.73 -0.27
CA LEU A 5 8.59 4.72 0.59
C LEU A 5 7.53 5.50 -0.17
N LEU A 6 7.83 5.94 -1.40
CA LEU A 6 6.85 6.63 -2.26
C LEU A 6 5.65 5.72 -2.58
N PHE A 7 5.90 4.45 -2.89
CA PHE A 7 4.87 3.44 -3.11
C PHE A 7 4.01 3.21 -1.87
N ALA A 8 4.62 3.12 -0.69
CA ALA A 8 3.90 2.96 0.57
C ALA A 8 3.03 4.18 0.90
N ALA A 9 3.55 5.40 0.66
CA ALA A 9 2.80 6.64 0.84
C ALA A 9 1.62 6.76 -0.13
N ALA A 10 1.82 6.41 -1.40
CA ALA A 10 0.76 6.39 -2.41
C ALA A 10 -0.36 5.40 -2.04
N GLY A 11 -0.01 4.20 -1.57
CA GLY A 11 -0.98 3.21 -1.09
C GLY A 11 -1.78 3.70 0.12
N LEU A 12 -1.12 4.41 1.05
CA LEU A 12 -1.78 5.00 2.20
C LEU A 12 -2.78 6.08 1.78
N LEU A 13 -2.39 7.01 0.89
CA LEU A 13 -3.27 8.07 0.40
C LEU A 13 -4.47 7.51 -0.37
N GLY A 14 -4.25 6.48 -1.21
CA GLY A 14 -5.33 5.78 -1.91
C GLY A 14 -6.30 5.09 -0.96
N PHE A 15 -5.79 4.48 0.11
CA PHE A 15 -6.62 3.88 1.16
C PHE A 15 -7.45 4.94 1.91
N LEU A 16 -6.85 6.08 2.28
CA LEU A 16 -7.58 7.17 2.95
C LEU A 16 -8.67 7.78 2.05
N LEU A 17 -8.40 7.97 0.76
CA LEU A 17 -9.40 8.42 -0.21
C LEU A 17 -10.55 7.42 -0.35
N GLY A 18 -10.24 6.12 -0.38
CA GLY A 18 -11.26 5.06 -0.36
C GLY A 18 -12.08 5.04 0.94
N ALA A 19 -11.44 5.26 2.08
CA ALA A 19 -12.09 5.37 3.38
C ALA A 19 -13.11 6.51 3.41
N TYR A 20 -12.69 7.66 2.89
CA TYR A 20 -13.54 8.84 2.80
C TYR A 20 -14.75 8.60 1.89
N LEU A 21 -14.54 8.02 0.70
CA LEU A 21 -15.65 7.66 -0.20
C LEU A 21 -16.60 6.64 0.42
N ALA A 22 -16.07 5.61 1.10
CA ALA A 22 -16.87 4.59 1.77
C ALA A 22 -17.74 5.21 2.88
N ALA A 23 -17.20 6.19 3.62
CA ALA A 23 -17.92 6.93 4.65
C ALA A 23 -18.96 7.91 4.07
N ALA A 24 -18.69 8.48 2.88
CA ALA A 24 -19.58 9.44 2.22
C ALA A 24 -20.86 8.82 1.61
N GLY A 25 -20.97 7.49 1.60
CA GLY A 25 -22.20 6.78 1.22
C GLY A 25 -22.00 5.74 0.12
N ASP A 26 -20.93 5.86 -0.68
CA ASP A 26 -20.60 4.87 -1.71
C ASP A 26 -19.66 3.79 -1.16
N LYS A 27 -20.26 2.88 -0.37
CA LYS A 27 -19.52 1.80 0.29
C LYS A 27 -18.85 0.85 -0.70
N GLN A 28 -19.47 0.56 -1.84
CA GLN A 28 -18.88 -0.37 -2.81
C GLN A 28 -17.63 0.21 -3.46
N VAL A 29 -17.70 1.46 -3.94
CA VAL A 29 -16.56 2.12 -4.58
C VAL A 29 -15.47 2.43 -3.56
N GLY A 30 -15.83 2.89 -2.36
CA GLY A 30 -14.87 3.18 -1.31
C GLY A 30 -14.12 1.94 -0.80
N VAL A 31 -14.81 0.82 -0.57
CA VAL A 31 -14.17 -0.45 -0.16
C VAL A 31 -13.28 -1.01 -1.27
N ALA A 32 -13.71 -0.93 -2.54
CA ALA A 32 -12.88 -1.33 -3.67
C ALA A 32 -11.58 -0.48 -3.75
N LEU A 33 -11.68 0.83 -3.52
CA LEU A 33 -10.55 1.74 -3.53
C LEU A 33 -9.62 1.51 -2.32
N MET A 34 -10.16 1.21 -1.14
CA MET A 34 -9.40 0.76 0.04
C MET A 34 -8.64 -0.54 -0.23
N ALA A 35 -9.30 -1.53 -0.84
CA ALA A 35 -8.68 -2.80 -1.19
C ALA A 35 -7.52 -2.59 -2.18
N ALA A 36 -7.70 -1.72 -3.18
CA ALA A 36 -6.63 -1.36 -4.11
C ALA A 36 -5.43 -0.71 -3.42
N GLY A 37 -5.67 0.22 -2.47
CA GLY A 37 -4.62 0.84 -1.65
C GLY A 37 -3.83 -0.18 -0.80
N LEU A 38 -4.55 -1.13 -0.18
CA LEU A 38 -3.94 -2.21 0.61
C LEU A 38 -3.11 -3.17 -0.23
N VAL A 39 -3.53 -3.49 -1.46
CA VAL A 39 -2.73 -4.29 -2.41
C VAL A 39 -1.42 -3.57 -2.73
N PHE A 40 -1.45 -2.25 -2.91
CA PHE A 40 -0.27 -1.44 -3.14
C PHE A 40 0.69 -1.44 -1.94
N GLN A 41 0.15 -1.39 -0.72
CA GLN A 41 0.92 -1.56 0.51
C GLN A 41 1.51 -2.97 0.63
N LEU A 42 0.77 -4.02 0.23
CA LEU A 42 1.24 -5.41 0.24
C LEU A 42 2.41 -5.62 -0.74
N LEU A 43 2.35 -5.01 -1.92
CA LEU A 43 3.46 -5.02 -2.89
C LEU A 43 4.68 -4.27 -2.36
N SER A 44 4.49 -3.12 -1.73
CA SER A 44 5.55 -2.34 -1.07
C SER A 44 6.24 -3.15 0.03
N LEU A 45 5.46 -3.82 0.89
CA LEU A 45 5.95 -4.71 1.94
C LEU A 45 6.68 -5.93 1.36
N ARG A 46 6.18 -6.52 0.27
CA ARG A 46 6.87 -7.59 -0.46
C ARG A 46 8.24 -7.13 -0.96
N GLN A 47 8.32 -5.95 -1.58
CA GLN A 47 9.59 -5.39 -2.06
C GLN A 47 10.56 -5.11 -0.91
N LEU A 48 10.09 -4.51 0.18
CA LEU A 48 10.87 -4.34 1.42
C LEU A 48 11.37 -5.68 1.99
N LYS A 49 10.52 -6.71 1.98
CA LYS A 49 10.86 -8.05 2.49
C LYS A 49 11.87 -8.76 1.59
N MET A 50 11.80 -8.58 0.28
CA MET A 50 12.80 -9.09 -0.67
C MET A 50 14.14 -8.38 -0.51
N LEU A 51 14.15 -7.05 -0.37
CA LEU A 51 15.36 -6.26 -0.09
C LEU A 51 16.00 -6.70 1.24
N LYS A 52 15.20 -6.80 2.32
CA LYS A 52 15.68 -7.27 3.62
C LYS A 52 16.20 -8.71 3.60
N LYS A 53 15.66 -9.57 2.74
CA LYS A 53 16.13 -10.96 2.56
C LYS A 53 17.43 -11.04 1.74
N GLY A 54 17.64 -10.10 0.82
CA GLY A 54 18.90 -9.93 0.09
C GLY A 54 20.04 -9.42 0.97
N ASP A 55 19.77 -8.41 1.81
CA ASP A 55 20.76 -7.86 2.75
C ASP A 55 21.15 -8.84 3.88
N GLY A 56 20.28 -9.82 4.19
CA GLY A 56 20.57 -10.86 5.18
C GLY A 56 21.53 -11.98 4.69
N ASN A 57 21.86 -12.02 3.40
CA ASN A 57 22.78 -13.00 2.81
C ASN A 57 24.18 -12.41 2.50
N ALA A 58 24.50 -11.23 3.04
CA ALA A 58 25.85 -10.67 3.05
C ALA A 58 26.60 -11.05 4.34
N ARG A 59 26.62 -12.36 4.66
CA ARG A 59 27.53 -12.93 5.67
C ARG A 59 28.71 -13.57 4.98
#